data_AF-A0A3D6ETJ3-F1
#
_entry.id   AF-A0A3D6ETJ3-F1
#
_cell.length_a   1.000
_cell.length_b   1.000
_cell.length_c   1.000
_cell.angle_alpha   90.00
_cell.angle_beta   90.00
_cell.angle_gamma   90.00
#
_symmetry.space_group_name_H-M   'P 1'
#
loop_
_entity.id
_entity.type
_entity.pdbx_description
1 polymer ?
#
loop_
_entity_poly.entity_id
_entity_poly.type
_entity_poly.pdbx_seq_one_letter_code
_entity_poly.pdbx_strand_id
1 'polypeptide(L)'
;MNDSEYNNHKIFKRLTEYSDFYEGLSDTASNSFTDGITSAFNIDTYAFTSIRGTIDSIKDTLEKKRIGDSYSLLRKYFDSVLINIYSNLVLLDNFNIENFVVEKIDKWVKGQEQMPDNKIISPYIRSSQRLTAINALLYK
;
A
#
# COMPACT_ATOMS: atom_id res chain seq x y z
N MET A 1 8.30 -26.07 -17.88
CA MET A 1 7.13 -26.16 -17.01
C MET A 1 5.95 -26.44 -17.90
N ASN A 2 5.26 -27.56 -17.70
CA ASN A 2 4.02 -27.83 -18.44
C ASN A 2 2.85 -27.01 -17.85
N ASP A 3 1.72 -26.96 -18.56
CA ASP A 3 0.59 -26.13 -18.17
C ASP A 3 -0.01 -26.51 -16.81
N SER A 4 0.01 -27.80 -16.46
CA SER A 4 -0.45 -28.30 -15.16
C SER A 4 0.47 -27.85 -14.02
N GLU A 5 1.79 -27.95 -14.22
CA GLU A 5 2.78 -27.44 -13.26
C GLU A 5 2.68 -25.93 -13.09
N TYR A 6 2.36 -25.19 -14.16
CA TYR A 6 2.15 -23.74 -14.09
C TYR A 6 0.94 -23.39 -13.25
N ASN A 7 -0.24 -23.89 -13.60
CA ASN A 7 -1.47 -23.52 -12.91
C ASN A 7 -1.50 -23.97 -11.44
N ASN A 8 -0.75 -25.03 -11.09
CA ASN A 8 -0.62 -25.51 -9.71
C ASN A 8 0.55 -24.87 -8.94
N HIS A 9 1.23 -23.88 -9.52
CA HIS A 9 2.34 -23.24 -8.84
C HIS A 9 1.85 -22.51 -7.58
N LYS A 10 2.57 -22.70 -6.46
CA LYS A 10 2.23 -22.14 -5.13
C LYS A 10 2.02 -20.63 -5.08
N ILE A 11 2.48 -19.90 -6.09
CA ILE A 11 2.29 -18.45 -6.18
C ILE A 11 0.82 -18.05 -6.22
N PHE A 12 -0.03 -18.81 -6.91
CA PHE A 12 -1.46 -18.50 -7.00
C PHE A 12 -2.14 -18.59 -5.64
N LYS A 13 -1.81 -19.62 -4.86
CA LYS A 13 -2.26 -19.74 -3.46
C LYS A 13 -1.78 -18.56 -2.62
N ARG A 14 -0.49 -18.20 -2.71
CA ARG A 14 0.08 -17.08 -1.96
C ARG A 14 -0.54 -15.73 -2.31
N LEU A 15 -0.82 -15.49 -3.59
CA LEU A 15 -1.48 -14.25 -4.01
C LEU A 15 -2.90 -14.16 -3.44
N THR A 16 -3.63 -15.27 -3.37
CA THR A 16 -4.92 -15.32 -2.67
C THR A 16 -4.75 -15.05 -1.17
N GLU A 17 -3.81 -15.73 -0.50
CA GLU A 17 -3.54 -15.49 0.92
C GLU A 17 -3.17 -14.02 1.22
N TYR A 18 -2.43 -13.37 0.32
CA TYR A 18 -2.09 -11.94 0.45
C TYR A 18 -3.30 -11.04 0.20
N SER A 19 -4.15 -11.38 -0.78
CA SER A 19 -5.39 -10.65 -1.04
C SER A 19 -6.31 -10.69 0.18
N ASP A 20 -6.55 -11.89 0.73
CA ASP A 20 -7.35 -12.11 1.94
C ASP A 20 -6.78 -11.36 3.15
N PHE A 21 -5.44 -11.31 3.28
CA PHE A 21 -4.79 -10.53 4.32
C PHE A 21 -5.10 -9.04 4.24
N TYR A 22 -5.00 -8.43 3.04
CA TYR A 22 -5.31 -7.01 2.87
C TYR A 22 -6.82 -6.73 2.97
N GLU A 23 -7.68 -7.68 2.65
CA GLU A 23 -9.11 -7.62 2.94
C GLU A 23 -9.38 -7.52 4.44
N GLY A 24 -8.80 -8.43 5.24
CA GLY A 24 -8.94 -8.38 6.70
C GLY A 24 -8.38 -7.10 7.33
N LEU A 25 -7.28 -6.56 6.79
CA LEU A 25 -6.76 -5.25 7.22
C LEU A 25 -7.73 -4.12 6.87
N SER A 26 -8.29 -4.13 5.66
CA SER A 26 -9.28 -3.15 5.22
C SER A 26 -10.54 -3.18 6.10
N ASP A 27 -11.05 -4.35 6.42
CA ASP A 27 -12.21 -4.53 7.30
C ASP A 27 -11.92 -4.01 8.71
N THR A 28 -10.72 -4.28 9.24
CA THR A 28 -10.28 -3.79 10.54
C THR A 28 -10.14 -2.26 10.56
N ALA A 29 -9.51 -1.69 9.52
CA ALA A 29 -9.33 -0.24 9.39
C ALA A 29 -10.66 0.50 9.21
N SER A 30 -11.62 -0.11 8.50
CA SER A 30 -12.95 0.48 8.26
C SER A 30 -13.76 0.70 9.53
N ASN A 31 -13.47 -0.08 10.59
CA ASN A 31 -14.08 0.09 11.91
C ASN A 31 -13.42 1.19 12.76
N SER A 32 -12.36 1.83 12.26
CA SER A 32 -11.62 2.89 12.96
C SER A 32 -11.83 4.23 12.23
N PHE A 33 -12.40 5.21 12.92
CA PHE A 33 -12.42 6.59 12.43
C PHE A 33 -10.99 7.14 12.47
N THR A 34 -10.48 7.62 11.33
CA THR A 34 -9.20 8.34 11.31
C THR A 34 -9.45 9.75 11.84
N ASP A 35 -9.04 10.03 13.08
CA ASP A 35 -9.14 11.36 13.65
C ASP A 35 -8.37 12.38 12.80
N GLY A 36 -9.04 13.48 12.46
CA GLY A 36 -8.44 14.61 11.76
C GLY A 36 -8.78 14.74 10.27
N ILE A 37 -9.23 13.71 9.55
CA ILE A 37 -9.59 13.85 8.12
C ILE A 37 -11.10 14.04 7.95
N THR A 38 -11.50 15.06 7.18
CA THR A 38 -12.92 15.42 6.95
C THR A 38 -13.66 14.45 6.02
N SER A 39 -12.97 13.48 5.42
CA SER A 39 -13.58 12.44 4.59
C SER A 39 -14.01 11.26 5.45
N ALA A 40 -15.27 10.84 5.32
CA ALA A 40 -15.91 9.76 6.08
C ALA A 40 -15.35 8.34 5.79
N PHE A 41 -14.15 8.22 5.25
CA PHE A 41 -13.50 6.96 4.88
C PHE A 41 -12.04 6.95 5.35
N ASN A 42 -11.66 5.91 6.09
CA ASN A 42 -10.31 5.71 6.57
C ASN A 42 -9.33 5.54 5.38
N ILE A 43 -8.27 6.37 5.31
CA ILE A 43 -7.26 6.33 4.24
C ILE A 43 -6.61 4.95 4.13
N ASP A 44 -6.46 4.24 5.25
CA ASP A 44 -5.91 2.88 5.28
C ASP A 44 -6.86 1.88 4.64
N THR A 45 -8.17 1.97 4.85
CA THR A 45 -9.17 1.15 4.15
C THR A 45 -9.02 1.29 2.64
N TYR A 46 -8.91 2.52 2.15
CA TYR A 46 -8.74 2.79 0.72
C TYR A 46 -7.42 2.20 0.21
N ALA A 47 -6.32 2.41 0.93
CA ALA A 47 -5.01 1.89 0.56
C ALA A 47 -4.99 0.35 0.54
N PHE A 48 -5.52 -0.31 1.56
CA PHE A 48 -5.58 -1.77 1.65
C PHE A 48 -6.47 -2.38 0.57
N THR A 49 -7.63 -1.78 0.30
CA THR A 49 -8.51 -2.21 -0.81
C THR A 49 -7.80 -2.07 -2.16
N SER A 50 -7.08 -0.96 -2.39
CA SER A 50 -6.31 -0.73 -3.62
C SER A 50 -5.15 -1.73 -3.78
N ILE A 51 -4.45 -2.05 -2.69
CA ILE A 51 -3.38 -3.04 -2.65
C ILE A 51 -3.95 -4.44 -2.95
N ARG A 52 -5.05 -4.84 -2.29
CA ARG A 52 -5.78 -6.08 -2.56
C ARG A 52 -6.14 -6.21 -4.03
N GLY A 53 -6.80 -5.21 -4.61
CA GLY A 53 -7.17 -5.22 -6.03
C GLY A 53 -5.96 -5.30 -6.98
N THR A 54 -4.81 -4.75 -6.58
CA THR A 54 -3.56 -4.89 -7.35
C THR A 54 -3.02 -6.32 -7.27
N ILE A 55 -3.07 -6.97 -6.10
CA ILE A 55 -2.69 -8.38 -5.94
C ILE A 55 -3.60 -9.31 -6.76
N ASP A 56 -4.92 -9.06 -6.73
CA ASP A 56 -5.89 -9.78 -7.56
C ASP A 56 -5.56 -9.62 -9.05
N SER A 57 -5.23 -8.39 -9.49
CA SER A 57 -4.80 -8.13 -10.87
C SER A 57 -3.50 -8.85 -11.25
N ILE A 58 -2.54 -8.95 -10.31
CA ILE A 58 -1.29 -9.71 -10.52
C ILE A 58 -1.64 -11.19 -10.73
N LYS A 59 -2.52 -11.75 -9.91
CA LYS A 59 -3.00 -13.13 -10.05
C LYS A 59 -3.66 -13.35 -11.41
N ASP A 60 -4.62 -12.53 -11.80
CA ASP A 60 -5.37 -12.63 -13.06
C ASP A 60 -4.45 -12.58 -14.30
N THR A 61 -3.45 -11.70 -14.27
CA THR A 61 -2.48 -11.55 -15.36
C THR A 61 -1.51 -12.74 -15.42
N LEU A 62 -1.09 -13.28 -14.26
CA LEU A 62 -0.28 -14.49 -14.18
C LEU A 62 -1.05 -15.72 -14.66
N GLU A 63 -2.33 -15.88 -14.34
CA GLU A 63 -3.16 -16.99 -14.84
C GLU A 63 -3.24 -16.97 -16.37
N LYS A 64 -3.24 -15.78 -16.97
CA LYS A 64 -3.17 -15.57 -18.43
C LYS A 64 -1.75 -15.68 -19.00
N LYS A 65 -0.77 -16.09 -18.19
CA LYS A 65 0.66 -16.21 -18.53
C LYS A 65 1.31 -14.90 -19.02
N ARG A 66 0.75 -13.74 -18.63
CA ARG A 66 1.25 -12.41 -19.00
C ARG A 66 2.23 -11.88 -17.96
N ILE A 67 3.38 -12.54 -17.84
CA ILE A 67 4.39 -12.25 -16.81
C ILE A 67 4.84 -10.78 -16.82
N GLY A 68 4.97 -10.14 -17.99
CA GLY A 68 5.35 -8.73 -18.10
C GLY A 68 4.31 -7.77 -17.52
N ASP A 69 3.01 -8.05 -17.70
CA ASP A 69 1.92 -7.27 -17.13
C ASP A 69 1.91 -7.44 -15.61
N SER A 70 2.03 -8.68 -15.13
CA SER A 70 2.13 -9.00 -13.70
C SER A 70 3.31 -8.32 -13.03
N TYR A 71 4.47 -8.26 -13.71
CA TYR A 71 5.65 -7.58 -13.21
C TYR A 71 5.46 -6.06 -13.13
N SER A 72 4.73 -5.47 -14.09
CA SER A 72 4.39 -4.05 -14.06
C SER A 72 3.45 -3.73 -12.88
N LEU A 73 2.47 -4.60 -12.64
CA LEU A 73 1.58 -4.51 -11.49
C LEU A 73 2.32 -4.72 -10.15
N LEU A 74 3.36 -5.55 -10.11
CA LEU A 74 4.19 -5.70 -8.92
C LEU A 74 4.87 -4.37 -8.54
N ARG A 75 5.32 -3.57 -9.50
CA ARG A 75 5.86 -2.23 -9.21
C ARG A 75 4.79 -1.31 -8.62
N LYS A 76 3.59 -1.31 -9.19
CA LYS A 76 2.44 -0.58 -8.64
C LYS A 76 2.13 -1.01 -7.20
N TYR A 77 2.17 -2.31 -6.92
CA TYR A 77 2.01 -2.85 -5.56
C TYR A 77 3.05 -2.26 -4.60
N PHE A 78 4.33 -2.26 -4.98
CA PHE A 78 5.39 -1.65 -4.17
C PHE A 78 5.16 -0.16 -3.94
N ASP A 79 4.79 0.59 -4.97
CA ASP A 79 4.53 2.02 -4.87
C ASP A 79 3.36 2.30 -3.90
N SER A 80 2.25 1.55 -4.01
CA SER A 80 1.10 1.68 -3.11
C SER A 80 1.47 1.42 -1.64
N VAL A 81 2.31 0.41 -1.38
CA VAL A 81 2.78 0.10 -0.01
C VAL A 81 3.64 1.23 0.53
N LEU A 82 4.60 1.73 -0.25
CA LEU A 82 5.47 2.84 0.17
C LEU A 82 4.65 4.10 0.43
N ILE A 83 3.68 4.41 -0.44
CA ILE A 83 2.76 5.53 -0.29
C ILE A 83 1.95 5.42 1.00
N ASN A 84 1.38 4.25 1.31
CA ASN A 84 0.60 4.07 2.53
C ASN A 84 1.46 4.22 3.79
N ILE A 85 2.67 3.64 3.82
CA ILE A 85 3.62 3.79 4.94
C ILE A 85 4.00 5.27 5.11
N TYR A 86 4.34 5.96 4.02
CA TYR A 86 4.72 7.36 4.04
C TYR A 86 3.59 8.24 4.58
N SER A 87 2.37 8.08 4.07
CA SER A 87 1.22 8.86 4.53
C SER A 87 0.96 8.65 6.03
N ASN A 88 1.05 7.41 6.52
CA ASN A 88 0.90 7.11 7.94
C ASN A 88 2.03 7.71 8.80
N LEU A 89 3.29 7.65 8.36
CA LEU A 89 4.39 8.29 9.07
C LEU A 89 4.22 9.80 9.13
N VAL A 90 3.83 10.44 8.02
CA VAL A 90 3.59 11.88 7.98
C VAL A 90 2.46 12.26 8.94
N LEU A 91 1.38 11.48 9.00
CA LEU A 91 0.32 11.67 9.99
C LEU A 91 0.87 11.56 11.41
N LEU A 92 1.56 10.47 11.74
CA LEU A 92 2.06 10.21 13.10
C LEU A 92 3.11 11.21 13.57
N ASP A 93 4.00 11.65 12.69
CA ASP A 93 5.11 12.55 13.04
C ASP A 93 4.67 14.02 13.11
N ASN A 94 3.54 14.37 12.46
CA ASN A 94 3.03 15.74 12.42
C ASN A 94 1.64 15.90 13.05
N PHE A 95 1.18 14.91 13.83
CA PHE A 95 -0.09 15.01 14.57
C PHE A 95 0.05 16.03 15.71
N ASN A 96 -0.20 17.31 15.40
CA ASN A 96 -0.39 18.39 16.38
C ASN A 96 -1.40 19.43 15.85
N ILE A 97 -2.09 20.10 16.78
CA ILE A 97 -3.52 20.52 16.78
C ILE A 97 -3.98 21.58 15.75
N GLU A 98 -3.15 22.05 14.82
CA GLU A 98 -3.52 23.15 13.89
C GLU A 98 -3.48 22.74 12.41
N ASN A 99 -4.31 21.75 12.03
CA ASN A 99 -4.94 21.55 10.70
C ASN A 99 -4.12 21.41 9.39
N PHE A 100 -2.80 21.68 9.34
CA PHE A 100 -2.09 21.75 8.05
C PHE A 100 -1.77 20.37 7.41
N VAL A 101 -1.48 19.35 8.23
CA VAL A 101 -1.05 18.02 7.77
C VAL A 101 -2.21 17.24 7.18
N VAL A 102 -3.37 17.37 7.82
CA VAL A 102 -4.65 16.85 7.33
C VAL A 102 -4.92 17.38 5.94
N GLU A 103 -4.79 18.70 5.74
CA GLU A 103 -5.12 19.34 4.47
C GLU A 103 -4.24 18.82 3.33
N LYS A 104 -2.94 18.63 3.58
CA LYS A 104 -2.00 18.11 2.57
C LYS A 104 -2.34 16.69 2.15
N ILE A 105 -2.65 15.82 3.11
CA ILE A 105 -3.01 14.43 2.85
C ILE A 105 -4.38 14.34 2.18
N ASP A 106 -5.34 15.14 2.64
CA ASP A 106 -6.67 15.24 2.04
C ASP A 106 -6.60 15.71 0.57
N LYS A 107 -5.72 16.68 0.25
CA LYS A 107 -5.45 17.10 -1.13
C LYS A 107 -4.84 15.99 -1.98
N TRP A 108 -3.97 15.15 -1.44
CA TRP A 108 -3.44 13.98 -2.16
C TRP A 108 -4.53 12.94 -2.43
N VAL A 109 -5.34 12.62 -1.42
CA VAL A 109 -6.45 11.66 -1.55
C VAL A 109 -7.48 12.16 -2.57
N LYS A 110 -7.76 13.46 -2.60
CA LYS A 110 -8.68 14.10 -3.56
C LYS A 110 -8.05 14.36 -4.93
N GLY A 111 -6.76 14.05 -5.12
CA GLY A 111 -6.03 14.31 -6.37
C GLY A 111 -5.85 15.79 -6.70
N GLN A 112 -5.98 16.67 -5.72
CA GLN A 112 -5.82 18.13 -5.85
C GLN A 112 -4.35 18.54 -5.83
N GLU A 113 -3.49 17.73 -5.20
CA GLU A 113 -2.03 17.86 -5.24
C GLU A 113 -1.39 16.53 -5.63
N GLN A 114 -0.23 16.60 -6.29
CA GLN A 114 0.53 15.41 -6.64
C GLN A 114 1.24 14.85 -5.39
N MET A 115 1.19 13.52 -5.22
CA MET A 115 2.01 12.87 -4.19
C MET A 115 3.50 13.09 -4.45
N PRO A 116 4.32 13.18 -3.38
CA PRO A 116 5.77 13.25 -3.52
C PRO A 116 6.34 12.05 -4.27
N ASP A 117 7.39 12.30 -5.06
CA ASP A 117 8.10 11.23 -5.75
C ASP A 117 8.82 10.27 -4.78
N ASN A 118 9.16 9.09 -5.27
CA ASN A 118 9.92 8.09 -4.51
C ASN A 118 11.28 8.61 -3.98
N LYS A 119 11.86 9.62 -4.63
CA LYS A 119 13.08 10.31 -4.16
C LYS A 119 12.90 11.05 -2.83
N ILE A 120 11.65 11.39 -2.48
CA ILE A 120 11.28 12.01 -1.21
C ILE A 120 10.74 10.94 -0.25
N ILE A 121 9.85 10.08 -0.73
CA ILE A 121 9.20 9.03 0.07
C ILE A 121 10.24 8.08 0.67
N SER A 122 11.13 7.52 -0.15
CA SER A 122 12.03 6.46 0.31
C SER A 122 13.02 6.93 1.38
N PRO A 123 13.72 8.07 1.23
CA PRO A 123 14.58 8.58 2.29
C PRO A 123 13.82 8.88 3.58
N TYR A 124 12.59 9.42 3.50
CA TYR A 124 11.77 9.74 4.67
C TYR A 124 11.40 8.48 5.47
N ILE A 125 10.96 7.43 4.79
CA ILE A 125 10.67 6.13 5.44
C ILE A 125 11.93 5.55 6.09
N ARG A 126 13.08 5.65 5.40
CA ARG A 126 14.34 5.04 5.86
C ARG A 126 14.97 5.77 7.04
N SER A 127 14.82 7.09 7.13
CA SER A 127 15.33 7.88 8.25
C SER A 127 14.42 7.88 9.48
N SER A 128 13.19 7.35 9.36
CA SER A 128 12.25 7.30 10.48
C SER A 128 12.76 6.40 11.61
N GLN A 129 12.90 6.99 12.81
CA GLN A 129 13.29 6.25 14.01
C GLN A 129 12.28 5.14 14.36
N ARG A 130 10.99 5.36 14.08
CA ARG A 130 9.91 4.40 14.35
C ARG A 130 10.06 3.11 13.54
N LEU A 131 10.63 3.21 12.35
CA LEU A 131 10.81 2.09 11.44
C LEU A 131 12.22 1.49 11.47
N THR A 132 13.09 1.94 12.38
CA THR A 132 14.49 1.48 12.47
C THR A 132 14.61 -0.04 12.46
N ALA A 133 13.81 -0.74 13.27
CA ALA A 133 13.86 -2.20 13.36
C ALA A 133 13.50 -2.89 12.02
N ILE A 134 12.46 -2.40 11.33
CA ILE A 134 12.03 -2.94 10.04
C ILE A 134 13.03 -2.58 8.94
N ASN A 135 13.49 -1.32 8.91
CA ASN A 135 14.48 -0.84 7.95
C ASN A 135 15.80 -1.63 8.04
N ALA A 136 16.23 -1.98 9.25
CA ALA A 136 17.42 -2.81 9.47
C ALA A 136 17.28 -4.24 8.89
N LEU A 137 16.06 -4.78 8.83
CA LEU A 137 15.81 -6.10 8.23
C LEU A 137 15.76 -6.02 6.70
N LEU A 138 15.21 -4.93 6.14
CA LEU A 138 14.98 -4.78 4.70
C LEU A 138 16.19 -4.25 3.93
N TYR A 139 17.03 -3.44 4.56
CA TYR A 139 18.08 -2.66 3.89
C TYR A 139 19.49 -2.89 4.47
N LYS A 140 19.84 -4.15 4.74
CA LYS A 140 21.17 -4.54 5.21
C LYS A 140 22.32 -3.88 4.45
#